data_AF-A0A844M3Q5-F1
#
_entry.id   AF-A0A844M3Q5-F1
#
_cell.length_a   1.000
_cell.length_b   1.000
_cell.length_c   1.000
_cell.angle_alpha   90.00
_cell.angle_beta   90.00
_cell.angle_gamma   90.00
#
_symmetry.space_group_name_H-M   'P 1'
#
loop_
_entity.id
_entity.type
_entity.pdbx_description
1 polymer ?
#
loop_
_entity_poly.entity_id
_entity_poly.type
_entity_poly.pdbx_seq_one_letter_code
_entity_poly.pdbx_strand_id
1 'polypeptide(L)' 'DVVLTPSYVATLLVKLARVDKDSYVWDFATGSAGLLVSAMNEMLNDAKEKITSPDELYKKEAEIKANQLLGLEILSSVYM' A
#
# COMPACT_ATOMS: atom_id res chain seq x y z
N ASP A 1 14.86 -0.47 -18.91
CA ASP A 1 15.61 0.02 -17.74
C ASP A 1 14.67 -0.01 -16.54
N VAL A 2 15.15 -0.36 -15.35
CA VAL A 2 14.32 -0.44 -14.14
C VAL A 2 14.59 0.78 -13.28
N VAL A 3 13.56 1.58 -13.02
CA VAL A 3 13.66 2.77 -12.18
C VAL A 3 13.12 2.44 -10.79
N LEU A 4 13.90 2.72 -9.76
CA LEU A 4 13.49 2.57 -8.37
C LEU A 4 13.06 3.92 -7.80
N THR A 5 11.78 4.00 -7.41
CA THR A 5 11.27 5.15 -6.65
C THR A 5 11.95 5.18 -5.28
N PRO A 6 12.63 6.27 -4.91
CA PRO A 6 13.19 6.39 -3.56
C PRO A 6 12.09 6.30 -2.49
N SER A 7 12.36 5.58 -1.41
CA SER A 7 11.36 5.28 -0.37
C SER A 7 10.73 6.52 0.27
N TYR A 8 11.51 7.61 0.41
CA TYR A 8 11.02 8.87 0.95
C TYR A 8 10.02 9.57 0.00
N VAL A 9 10.17 9.40 -1.31
CA VAL A 9 9.24 9.93 -2.31
C VAL A 9 7.92 9.16 -2.24
N ALA A 10 7.98 7.83 -2.21
CA ALA A 10 6.78 6.99 -2.09
C ALA A 10 5.99 7.32 -0.81
N THR A 11 6.69 7.45 0.33
CA THR A 11 6.08 7.84 1.60
C THR A 11 5.45 9.24 1.53
N LEU A 12 6.14 10.21 0.93
CA LEU A 12 5.63 11.57 0.77
C LEU A 12 4.34 11.57 -0.08
N LEU A 13 4.32 10.85 -1.20
CA LEU A 13 3.17 10.78 -2.10
C LEU A 13 1.95 10.16 -1.41
N VAL A 14 2.15 9.05 -0.69
CA VAL A 14 1.08 8.39 0.09
C VAL A 14 0.46 9.34 1.12
N LYS A 15 1.29 10.11 1.82
CA LYS A 15 0.82 11.11 2.80
C LYS A 15 0.09 12.28 2.15
N LEU A 16 0.60 12.78 1.03
CA LEU A 16 -0.05 13.86 0.27
C LEU A 16 -1.41 13.41 -0.29
N ALA A 17 -1.51 12.16 -0.72
CA ALA A 17 -2.75 11.54 -1.17
C ALA A 17 -3.74 11.24 -0.03
N ARG A 18 -3.32 11.40 1.24
CA ARG A 18 -4.12 11.14 2.45
C ARG A 18 -4.67 9.73 2.50
N VAL A 19 -3.84 8.75 2.13
CA VAL A 19 -4.18 7.34 2.24
C VAL A 19 -4.49 7.01 3.70
N ASP A 20 -5.63 6.34 3.92
CA ASP A 20 -6.08 5.87 5.22
C ASP A 20 -6.52 4.39 5.14
N LYS A 21 -6.91 3.80 6.28
CA LYS A 21 -7.27 2.37 6.32
C LYS A 21 -8.40 1.98 5.36
N ASP A 22 -9.25 2.91 4.92
CA ASP A 22 -10.42 2.64 4.07
C ASP A 22 -10.17 2.94 2.58
N SER A 23 -8.99 3.46 2.26
CA SER A 23 -8.57 3.78 0.90
C SER A 23 -8.31 2.53 0.04
N TYR A 24 -8.53 2.65 -1.26
CA TYR A 24 -8.11 1.66 -2.26
C TYR A 24 -7.02 2.29 -3.13
N VAL A 25 -5.86 1.63 -3.24
CA VAL A 25 -4.70 2.18 -3.95
C VAL A 25 -4.36 1.31 -5.14
N TRP A 26 -4.19 1.98 -6.28
CA TRP A 26 -3.83 1.35 -7.55
C TRP A 26 -2.55 1.98 -8.12
N ASP A 27 -1.59 1.13 -8.47
CA ASP A 27 -0.38 1.49 -9.19
C ASP A 27 -0.33 0.80 -10.58
N PHE A 28 -0.41 1.58 -11.66
CA PHE A 28 -0.38 1.08 -13.05
C PHE A 28 1.03 0.74 -13.56
N ALA A 29 2.07 1.23 -12.87
CA ALA A 29 3.47 1.01 -13.23
C ALA A 29 4.20 0.51 -11.98
N THR A 30 3.69 -0.59 -11.42
CA THR A 30 4.00 -1.05 -10.07
C THR A 30 5.48 -1.26 -9.85
N GLY A 31 6.21 -1.74 -10.87
CA GLY A 31 7.61 -2.10 -10.74
C GLY A 31 7.80 -3.05 -9.55
N SER A 32 8.73 -2.70 -8.66
CA SER A 32 8.99 -3.46 -7.43
C SER A 32 7.96 -3.24 -6.31
N ALA A 33 6.79 -2.68 -6.60
CA ALA A 33 5.70 -2.39 -5.67
C ALA A 33 6.02 -1.40 -4.52
N GLY A 34 7.05 -0.57 -4.67
CA GLY A 34 7.50 0.34 -3.61
C GLY A 34 6.41 1.31 -3.13
N LEU A 35 5.58 1.84 -4.05
CA LEU A 35 4.47 2.74 -3.72
C LEU A 35 3.34 2.01 -2.99
N LEU A 36 2.98 0.80 -3.44
CA LEU A 36 1.94 -0.02 -2.81
C LEU A 36 2.35 -0.46 -1.41
N VAL A 37 3.62 -0.80 -1.19
CA VAL A 37 4.15 -1.11 0.14
C VAL A 37 4.08 0.12 1.05
N SER A 38 4.46 1.31 0.56
CA SER A 38 4.29 2.55 1.32
C SER A 38 2.83 2.82 1.67
N ALA A 39 1.90 2.61 0.74
CA ALA A 39 0.47 2.80 0.96
C ALA A 39 -0.06 1.82 2.01
N MET A 40 0.26 0.53 1.87
CA MET A 40 -0.13 -0.50 2.84
C MET A 40 0.34 -0.16 4.25
N ASN A 41 1.57 0.30 4.42
CA ASN A 41 2.09 0.68 5.73
C ASN A 41 1.31 1.84 6.36
N GLU A 42 0.96 2.86 5.58
CA GLU A 42 0.12 3.96 6.05
C GLU A 42 -1.29 3.47 6.45
N MET A 43 -1.90 2.61 5.64
CA MET A 43 -3.21 2.00 5.94
C MET A 43 -3.19 1.18 7.23
N LEU A 44 -2.14 0.38 7.44
CA LEU A 44 -1.99 -0.46 8.64
C LEU A 44 -1.75 0.39 9.89
N ASN A 45 -0.98 1.47 9.77
CA ASN A 45 -0.77 2.40 10.87
C ASN A 45 -2.08 3.10 11.24
N ASP A 46 -2.81 3.62 10.26
CA ASP A 46 -4.12 4.26 10.48
C ASP A 46 -5.15 3.29 11.09
N ALA A 47 -5.13 2.02 10.68
CA ALA A 47 -5.96 0.97 11.27
C ALA A 47 -5.64 0.74 12.75
N LYS A 48 -4.34 0.65 13.10
CA LYS A 48 -3.89 0.47 14.49
C LYS A 48 -4.21 1.66 15.38
N GLU A 49 -4.19 2.87 14.83
CA GLU A 49 -4.55 4.09 15.57
C GLU A 49 -6.05 4.19 15.85
N LYS A 50 -6.89 3.72 14.92
CA LYS A 50 -8.36 3.90 14.99
C LYS A 50 -9.12 2.71 15.54
N ILE A 51 -8.59 1.49 15.44
CA ILE A 51 -9.28 0.26 15.84
C ILE A 51 -8.71 -0.25 17.16
N THR A 52 -9.56 -0.31 18.20
CA THR A 52 -9.17 -0.78 19.54
C THR A 52 -9.42 -2.28 19.74
N SER A 53 -10.35 -2.87 18.99
CA SER A 53 -10.67 -4.28 19.05
C SER A 53 -9.63 -5.12 18.31
N PRO A 54 -8.93 -6.06 18.98
CA PRO A 54 -7.93 -6.90 18.32
C PRO A 54 -8.49 -7.73 17.17
N ASP A 55 -9.71 -8.26 17.32
CA ASP A 55 -10.36 -9.08 16.30
C ASP A 55 -10.75 -8.26 15.07
N GLU A 56 -11.22 -7.03 15.27
CA GLU A 56 -11.55 -6.12 14.16
C GLU A 56 -10.29 -5.63 13.45
N LEU A 57 -9.23 -5.34 14.21
CA LEU A 57 -7.94 -4.96 13.65
C LEU A 57 -7.39 -6.09 12.77
N TYR A 58 -7.39 -7.33 13.27
CA TYR A 58 -6.92 -8.48 12.51
C TYR A 58 -7.68 -8.67 11.19
N LYS A 59 -9.01 -8.56 11.24
CA LYS A 59 -9.85 -8.62 10.02
C LYS A 59 -9.53 -7.49 9.05
N LYS A 60 -9.34 -6.26 9.55
CA LYS A 60 -9.03 -5.10 8.71
C LYS A 60 -7.64 -5.19 8.08
N GLU A 61 -6.63 -5.67 8.81
CA GLU A 61 -5.30 -5.89 8.25
C GLU A 61 -5.32 -6.95 7.13
N ALA A 62 -6.12 -8.01 7.30
CA ALA A 62 -6.30 -9.02 6.26
C ALA A 62 -7.01 -8.45 5.02
N GLU A 63 -8.06 -7.64 5.22
CA GLU A 63 -8.79 -6.96 4.14
C GLU A 63 -7.88 -6.01 3.34
N ILE A 64 -7.06 -5.20 4.02
CA ILE A 64 -6.11 -4.29 3.37
C ILE A 64 -5.17 -5.05 2.44
N LYS A 65 -4.58 -6.14 2.96
CA LYS A 65 -3.60 -6.94 2.22
C LYS A 65 -4.20 -7.70 1.04
N ALA A 66 -5.45 -8.16 1.17
CA ALA A 66 -6.10 -8.98 0.16
C ALA A 66 -6.78 -8.16 -0.94
N ASN A 67 -7.42 -7.05 -0.59
CA ASN A 67 -8.44 -6.43 -1.45
C ASN A 67 -8.20 -4.94 -1.75
N GLN A 68 -7.38 -4.23 -0.97
CA GLN A 68 -7.27 -2.76 -1.08
C GLN A 68 -6.06 -2.27 -1.89
N LEU A 69 -5.22 -3.19 -2.37
CA LEU A 69 -3.99 -2.87 -3.09
C LEU A 69 -4.01 -3.57 -4.46
N LEU A 70 -3.89 -2.78 -5.53
CA LEU A 70 -3.84 -3.30 -6.89
C LEU A 70 -2.57 -2.80 -7.59
N GLY A 71 -1.79 -3.73 -8.12
CA GLY A 71 -0.60 -3.43 -8.91
C GLY A 71 -0.65 -4.08 -10.27
N LEU A 72 -0.26 -3.34 -11.31
CA LEU A 72 -0.03 -3.87 -12.65
C LEU A 72 1.44 -3.67 -13.03
N GLU A 73 2.06 -4.74 -13.51
CA GLU A 73 3.43 -4.73 -14.05
C GLU A 73 3.48 -5.57 -15.32
N ILE A 74 4.06 -4.99 -16.38
CA ILE A 74 4.11 -5.59 -17.72
C ILE A 74 5.36 -6.48 -17.85
N LEU A 75 6.45 -6.12 -17.16
CA LEU A 75 7.69 -6.87 -17.17
C LEU A 75 7.59 -8.09 -16.26
N SER A 76 7.51 -9.27 -16.87
CA SER A 76 7.42 -10.55 -16.16
C SER A 76 8.62 -10.82 -15.23
N SER A 77 9.77 -10.20 -15.48
CA SER A 77 10.96 -10.31 -14.62
C SER A 77 10.85 -9.50 -13.32
N VAL A 78 9.88 -8.59 -13.23
CA VAL A 78 9.66 -7.70 -12.08
C VAL A 78 8.35 -8.07 -11.36
N TYR A 79 7.38 -8.61 -12.10
CA TYR A 79 6.12 -9.13 -11.55
C TYR A 79 6.40 -10.22 -10.48
N MET A 80 5.86 -10.01 -9.27
CA MET A 80 6.00 -10.90 -8.10
C MET A 80 4.77 -11.77 -7.88
#